data_AF-A0A955C7V9-F1
#
_entry.id   AF-A0A955C7V9-F1
#
_cell.length_a   1.000
_cell.length_b   1.000
_cell.length_c   1.000
_cell.angle_alpha   90.00
_cell.angle_beta   90.00
_cell.angle_gamma   90.00
#
_symmetry.space_group_name_H-M   'P 1'
#
loop_
_entity.id
_entity.type
_entity.pdbx_description
1 polymer ?
#
loop_
_entity_poly.entity_id
_entity_poly.type
_entity_poly.pdbx_seq_one_letter_code
_entity_poly.pdbx_strand_id
1 'polypeptide(L)'
;MKPVRERFGVMTSESANRSILVTCGSFSREARSIADGESIALVEGPELWELVQSVKKPSSSSTPSHSSIPAQPKPSPPTASISPPTEAPPYCPKCGALMILREAKKGPNAGSQF
;
A
#
# COMPACT_ATOMS: atom_id res chain seq x y z
N MET A 1 13.74 -21.50 -20.58
CA MET A 1 13.31 -20.60 -19.50
C MET A 1 13.97 -19.24 -19.70
N LYS A 2 13.23 -18.18 -20.07
CA LYS A 2 13.75 -16.84 -20.48
C LYS A 2 13.47 -15.62 -19.55
N PRO A 3 12.50 -15.60 -18.61
CA PRO A 3 12.00 -14.33 -18.04
C PRO A 3 12.93 -13.64 -17.03
N VAL A 4 13.79 -14.38 -16.31
CA VAL A 4 14.70 -13.78 -15.32
C VAL A 4 15.85 -13.03 -16.00
N ARG A 5 16.44 -13.63 -17.04
CA ARG A 5 17.54 -13.04 -17.82
C ARG A 5 17.09 -11.82 -18.63
N GLU A 6 15.84 -11.80 -19.08
CA GLU A 6 15.27 -10.65 -19.80
C GLU A 6 15.02 -9.44 -18.88
N ARG A 7 14.49 -9.67 -17.67
CA ARG A 7 14.32 -8.59 -16.68
C ARG A 7 15.63 -8.05 -16.14
N PHE A 8 16.69 -8.86 -16.07
CA PHE A 8 18.02 -8.38 -15.73
C PHE A 8 18.48 -7.27 -16.69
N GLY A 9 18.23 -7.42 -18.00
CA GLY A 9 18.56 -6.40 -18.99
C GLY A 9 17.93 -5.04 -18.72
N VAL A 10 16.72 -5.01 -18.16
CA VAL A 10 16.01 -3.77 -17.78
C VAL A 10 16.62 -3.14 -16.52
N MET A 11 17.03 -3.94 -15.55
CA MET A 11 17.70 -3.42 -14.33
C MET A 11 19.03 -2.75 -14.67
N THR A 12 19.82 -3.36 -15.57
CA THR A 12 21.11 -2.82 -16.01
C THR A 12 20.95 -1.57 -16.87
N SER A 13 19.91 -1.48 -17.72
CA SER A 13 19.67 -0.29 -18.55
C SER A 13 19.19 0.93 -17.76
N GLU A 14 18.44 0.70 -16.67
CA GLU A 14 17.84 1.75 -15.84
C GLU A 14 18.72 2.17 -14.66
N SER A 15 19.95 1.64 -14.54
CA SER A 15 20.86 1.89 -13.40
C SER A 15 20.23 1.66 -12.03
N ALA A 16 19.33 0.67 -11.92
CA ALA A 16 18.69 0.36 -10.65
C ALA A 16 19.67 -0.38 -9.71
N ASN A 17 19.75 0.05 -8.45
CA ASN A 17 20.65 -0.58 -7.46
C ASN A 17 20.24 -2.03 -7.11
N ARG A 18 18.95 -2.36 -7.25
CA ARG A 18 18.37 -3.67 -6.95
C ARG A 18 17.08 -3.88 -7.73
N SER A 19 16.74 -5.12 -8.05
CA SER A 19 15.41 -5.50 -8.52
C SER A 19 14.75 -6.53 -7.61
N ILE A 20 13.41 -6.58 -7.63
CA ILE A 20 12.60 -7.56 -6.89
C ILE A 20 11.67 -8.24 -7.89
N LEU A 21 11.76 -9.57 -7.99
CA LEU A 21 10.88 -10.40 -8.80
C LEU A 21 9.88 -11.13 -7.91
N VAL A 22 8.59 -10.88 -8.15
CA VAL A 22 7.50 -11.46 -7.36
C VAL A 22 6.72 -12.46 -8.23
N THR A 23 6.41 -13.63 -7.69
CA THR A 23 5.55 -14.63 -8.34
C THR A 23 4.63 -15.31 -7.31
N CYS A 24 3.48 -15.81 -7.75
CA CYS A 24 2.60 -16.64 -6.93
C CYS A 24 3.05 -18.12 -6.88
N GLY A 25 3.98 -18.52 -7.76
CA GLY A 25 4.53 -19.87 -7.82
C GLY A 25 5.92 -19.97 -7.19
N SER A 26 6.76 -20.85 -7.74
CA SER A 26 8.17 -20.97 -7.38
C SER A 26 9.08 -20.65 -8.56
N PHE A 27 10.31 -20.25 -8.28
CA PHE A 27 11.34 -20.11 -9.29
C PHE A 27 12.04 -21.45 -9.56
N SER A 28 12.54 -21.64 -10.78
CA SER A 28 13.40 -22.78 -11.10
C SER A 28 14.74 -22.66 -10.36
N ARG A 29 15.45 -23.79 -10.20
CA ARG A 29 16.79 -23.81 -9.59
C ARG A 29 17.75 -22.86 -10.32
N GLU A 30 17.70 -22.84 -11.64
CA GLU A 30 18.49 -21.93 -12.48
C GLU A 30 18.18 -20.45 -12.19
N ALA A 31 16.91 -20.09 -12.04
CA ALA A 31 16.50 -18.72 -11.73
C ALA A 31 17.02 -18.25 -10.36
N ARG A 32 17.03 -19.14 -9.36
CA ARG A 32 17.61 -18.86 -8.05
C ARG A 32 19.12 -18.67 -8.13
N SER A 33 19.82 -19.55 -8.84
CA SER A 33 21.27 -19.42 -9.04
C SER A 33 21.67 -18.13 -9.76
N ILE A 34 20.83 -17.63 -10.66
CA ILE A 34 21.05 -16.31 -11.29
C ILE A 34 20.84 -15.19 -10.27
N ALA A 35 19.80 -15.27 -9.43
CA ALA A 35 19.52 -14.25 -8.43
C ALA A 35 20.56 -14.20 -7.30
N ASP A 36 21.10 -15.34 -6.87
CA ASP A 36 22.14 -15.41 -5.82
C ASP A 36 23.43 -14.69 -6.22
N GLY A 37 23.73 -14.63 -7.52
CA GLY A 37 24.91 -13.95 -8.05
C GLY A 37 24.71 -12.46 -8.36
N GLU A 38 23.49 -11.94 -8.19
CA GLU A 38 23.09 -10.64 -8.73
C GLU A 38 22.28 -9.83 -7.70
N SER A 39 22.07 -8.54 -7.92
CA SER A 39 21.23 -7.69 -7.03
C SER A 39 19.73 -7.91 -7.25
N ILE A 40 19.28 -9.16 -7.33
CA ILE A 40 17.88 -9.53 -7.59
C ILE A 40 17.30 -10.25 -6.36
N ALA A 41 16.27 -9.67 -5.75
CA ALA A 41 15.48 -10.37 -4.74
C ALA A 41 14.39 -11.20 -5.41
N LEU A 42 14.17 -12.42 -4.94
CA LEU A 42 13.06 -13.28 -5.37
C LEU A 42 12.04 -13.38 -4.25
N VAL A 43 10.77 -13.13 -4.56
CA VAL A 43 9.62 -13.38 -3.68
C VAL A 43 8.77 -14.47 -4.30
N GLU A 44 8.73 -15.63 -3.66
CA GLU A 44 7.94 -16.79 -4.08
C GLU A 44 6.55 -16.83 -3.43
N GLY A 45 5.67 -17.69 -3.92
CA GLY A 45 4.28 -17.79 -3.46
C GLY A 45 4.09 -17.89 -1.94
N PRO A 46 4.83 -18.78 -1.23
CA PRO A 46 4.73 -18.88 0.24
C PRO A 46 5.11 -17.58 0.96
N GLU A 47 6.21 -16.95 0.55
CA GLU A 47 6.69 -15.69 1.12
C GLU A 47 5.72 -14.54 0.82
N LEU A 48 5.23 -14.46 -0.42
CA LEU A 48 4.23 -13.48 -0.82
C LEU A 48 2.94 -13.63 0.01
N TRP A 49 2.54 -14.86 0.30
CA TRP A 49 1.36 -15.13 1.11
C TRP A 49 1.52 -14.61 2.54
N GLU A 50 2.68 -14.80 3.15
CA GLU A 50 3.00 -14.25 4.47
C GLU A 50 3.00 -12.72 4.46
N LEU A 51 3.62 -12.09 3.45
CA LEU A 51 3.62 -10.64 3.24
C LEU A 51 2.19 -10.08 3.09
N VAL A 52 1.32 -10.75 2.34
CA VAL A 52 -0.06 -10.32 2.16
C VAL A 52 -0.86 -10.48 3.45
N GLN A 53 -0.62 -11.54 4.22
CA GLN A 53 -1.28 -11.72 5.52
C GLN A 53 -0.83 -10.69 6.55
N SER A 54 0.45 -10.32 6.58
CA SER A 54 0.97 -9.37 7.56
C SER A 54 0.32 -8.00 7.43
N VAL A 55 0.02 -7.55 6.20
CA VAL A 55 -0.69 -6.29 5.95
C VAL A 55 -2.19 -6.40 6.24
N LYS A 56 -2.78 -7.58 6.06
CA LYS A 56 -4.21 -7.83 6.32
C LYS A 56 -4.55 -7.99 7.79
N LYS A 57 -3.62 -8.47 8.61
CA LYS A 57 -3.77 -8.43 10.07
C LYS A 57 -3.71 -6.95 10.46
N PRO A 58 -4.80 -6.35 10.97
CA PRO A 58 -4.71 -4.98 11.46
C PRO A 58 -3.71 -5.00 12.62
N SER A 59 -2.48 -4.54 12.35
CA SER A 59 -1.50 -4.33 13.39
C SER A 59 -2.04 -3.18 14.23
N SER A 60 -2.61 -3.53 15.38
CA SER A 60 -2.98 -2.62 16.45
C SER A 60 -1.73 -1.99 17.06
N SER A 61 -0.94 -1.24 16.28
CA SER A 61 0.19 -0.46 16.79
C SER A 61 0.79 0.44 15.69
N SER A 62 0.94 1.72 16.07
CA SER A 62 1.68 2.82 15.45
C SER A 62 1.10 3.46 14.18
N THR A 63 0.22 4.43 14.43
CA THR A 63 0.34 5.84 13.99
C THR A 63 1.05 6.09 12.64
N PRO A 64 0.37 6.60 11.60
CA PRO A 64 1.06 7.25 10.49
C PRO A 64 1.69 8.57 11.01
N SER A 65 2.93 8.48 11.51
CA SER A 65 3.81 9.63 11.65
C SER A 65 4.32 10.03 10.26
N HIS A 66 3.43 10.64 9.46
CA HIS A 66 3.90 11.63 8.52
C HIS A 66 4.32 12.84 9.36
N SER A 67 5.60 13.20 9.30
CA SER A 67 6.12 14.45 9.85
C SER A 67 5.29 15.63 9.34
N SER A 68 4.34 16.09 10.15
CA SER A 68 3.73 17.39 10.01
C SER A 68 4.54 18.38 10.84
N ILE A 69 5.17 19.31 10.13
CA ILE A 69 5.73 20.55 10.65
C ILE A 69 4.68 21.21 11.59
N PRO A 70 5.02 21.60 12.84
CA PRO A 70 4.06 22.23 13.73
C PRO A 70 3.89 23.71 13.38
N ALA A 71 2.74 24.10 12.84
CA ALA A 71 2.38 25.51 12.65
C ALA A 71 0.88 25.77 12.81
N GLN A 72 0.50 25.87 14.09
CA GLN A 72 -0.50 26.74 14.75
C GLN A 72 -1.95 26.95 14.23
N PRO A 73 -2.91 27.04 15.19
CA PRO A 73 -4.34 27.19 14.92
C PRO A 73 -4.70 28.64 14.56
N LYS A 74 -5.56 28.84 13.56
CA LYS A 74 -6.27 30.11 13.35
C LYS A 74 -7.77 29.94 13.61
N PRO A 75 -8.42 30.95 14.23
CA PRO A 75 -9.69 30.81 14.94
C PRO A 75 -10.92 30.85 14.01
N SER A 76 -11.94 30.06 14.38
CA SER A 76 -13.34 30.10 13.95
C SER A 76 -14.00 31.47 14.25
N PRO A 77 -15.14 31.89 13.65
CA PRO A 77 -16.49 31.27 13.82
C PRO A 77 -17.48 31.53 12.62
N PRO A 78 -18.84 31.39 12.70
CA PRO A 78 -19.73 30.65 13.62
C PRO A 78 -20.73 29.67 12.93
N THR A 79 -21.24 28.73 13.74
CA THR A 79 -22.62 28.19 13.80
C THR A 79 -23.36 27.74 12.53
N ALA A 80 -23.46 26.41 12.37
CA ALA A 80 -24.75 25.74 12.11
C ALA A 80 -24.68 24.32 12.69
N SER A 81 -25.35 24.13 13.83
CA SER A 81 -25.52 22.85 14.50
C SER A 81 -26.38 21.91 13.65
N ILE A 82 -25.80 20.80 13.22
CA ILE A 82 -26.54 19.55 12.99
C ILE A 82 -25.73 18.45 13.68
N SER A 83 -26.39 17.78 14.61
CA SER A 83 -25.86 16.75 15.51
C SER A 83 -25.11 15.63 14.77
N PRO A 84 -24.01 15.08 15.33
CA PRO A 84 -23.30 13.98 14.70
C PRO A 84 -24.11 12.67 14.82
N PRO A 85 -24.13 11.80 13.80
CA PRO A 85 -24.40 10.40 14.06
C PRO A 85 -23.19 9.84 14.84
N THR A 86 -23.41 9.56 16.12
CA THR A 86 -22.52 8.83 17.02
C THR A 86 -22.49 7.35 16.63
N GLU A 87 -22.05 7.04 15.41
CA GLU A 87 -21.83 5.67 14.98
C GLU A 87 -20.38 5.55 14.53
N ALA A 88 -19.64 4.63 15.17
CA ALA A 88 -18.27 4.36 14.77
C ALA A 88 -18.25 3.95 13.29
N PRO A 89 -17.32 4.48 12.48
CA PRO A 89 -17.29 4.19 11.06
C PRO A 89 -17.29 2.68 10.80
N PRO A 90 -18.16 2.18 9.89
CA PRO A 90 -18.30 0.75 9.67
C PRO A 90 -17.00 0.18 9.10
N TYR A 91 -16.74 -1.09 9.39
CA TYR A 91 -15.66 -1.83 8.75
C TYR A 91 -16.08 -2.31 7.36
N CYS A 92 -15.16 -2.27 6.41
CA CYS A 92 -15.39 -2.77 5.06
C CYS A 92 -15.65 -4.29 5.09
N PRO A 93 -16.77 -4.80 4.54
CA PRO A 93 -17.07 -6.23 4.55
C PRO A 93 -16.11 -7.08 3.69
N LYS A 94 -15.26 -6.45 2.87
CA LYS A 94 -14.27 -7.14 2.02
C LYS A 94 -12.91 -7.30 2.68
N CYS A 95 -12.48 -6.32 3.48
CA CYS A 95 -11.11 -6.28 4.00
C CYS A 95 -11.00 -5.93 5.49
N GLY A 96 -12.10 -5.57 6.16
CA GLY A 96 -12.09 -5.24 7.59
C GLY A 96 -11.44 -3.91 7.95
N ALA A 97 -11.07 -3.07 6.97
CA ALA A 97 -10.57 -1.72 7.22
C ALA A 97 -11.71 -0.76 7.61
N LEU A 98 -11.42 0.25 8.44
CA LEU A 98 -12.38 1.32 8.76
C LEU A 98 -12.76 2.11 7.51
N MET A 99 -14.06 2.28 7.26
CA MET A 99 -14.55 3.16 6.19
C MET A 99 -14.39 4.62 6.61
N ILE A 100 -13.98 5.46 5.68
CA ILE A 100 -13.82 6.90 5.90
C ILE A 100 -14.75 7.66 4.98
N LEU A 101 -15.41 8.69 5.51
CA LEU A 101 -16.29 9.56 4.74
C LEU A 101 -15.43 10.45 3.83
N ARG A 102 -15.64 10.36 2.52
CA ARG A 102 -14.94 11.14 1.50
C ARG A 102 -15.90 12.10 0.83
N GLU A 103 -15.42 13.31 0.54
CA GLU A 103 -16.15 14.30 -0.25
C GLU A 103 -15.60 14.35 -1.67
N ALA A 104 -16.48 14.26 -2.66
CA ALA A 104 -16.10 14.44 -4.06
C ALA A 104 -15.70 15.90 -4.31
N LYS A 105 -14.45 16.13 -4.73
CA LYS A 105 -13.92 17.48 -4.96
C LYS A 105 -14.24 18.08 -6.33
N LYS A 106 -14.59 17.24 -7.32
CA LYS A 106 -14.76 17.62 -8.73
C LYS A 106 -15.82 16.74 -9.40
N GLY A 107 -16.37 17.24 -10.51
CA GLY A 107 -17.33 16.51 -11.34
C GLY A 107 -18.79 16.69 -10.88
N PRO A 108 -19.73 15.90 -11.44
CA PRO A 108 -21.16 16.06 -11.20
C PRO A 108 -21.57 15.87 -9.74
N ASN A 109 -20.80 15.09 -8.99
CA ASN A 109 -21.05 14.79 -7.58
C ASN A 109 -20.23 15.68 -6.63
N ALA A 110 -19.64 16.78 -7.11
CA ALA A 110 -18.83 17.67 -6.26
C ALA A 110 -19.62 18.13 -5.02
N GLY A 111 -19.01 18.02 -3.84
CA GLY A 111 -19.62 18.31 -2.54
C GLY A 111 -20.41 17.14 -1.92
N SER A 112 -20.64 16.04 -2.66
CA SER A 112 -21.32 14.86 -2.12
C SER A 112 -20.37 13.99 -1.29
N GLN A 113 -20.87 13.43 -0.18
CA GLN A 113 -20.14 12.56 0.74
C GLN A 113 -20.45 11.08 0.50
N PHE A 114 -19.44 10.20 0.61
CA PHE A 114 -19.57 8.74 0.42
C PHE A 114 -18.52 7.94 1.21
#